data_AF-A0A076LCH1-F1
#
_entry.id   AF-A0A076LCH1-F1
#
_cell.length_a   1.000
_cell.length_b   1.000
_cell.length_c   1.000
_cell.angle_alpha   90.00
_cell.angle_beta   90.00
_cell.angle_gamma   90.00
#
_symmetry.space_group_name_H-M   'P 1'
#
loop_
_entity.id
_entity.type
_entity.pdbx_description
1 polymer ?
#
loop_
_entity_poly.entity_id
_entity_poly.type
_entity_poly.pdbx_seq_one_letter_code
_entity_poly.pdbx_strand_id
1 'polypeptide(L)'
;MSPGRRHITKPVCEITYGIREAGIQTSVLVLNAGSGIPHDAPRGALGSTFGIKPEEAEQINRHKLCVVHFGNVISHVVYKAGLLLKYVKIPTIIVCQAPVDMEDLAKYGIKTRDVMPLEPKTEGTVVDIVTGVIRGESCPQSKIDEIIRKIKLHLNLN
;
A
#
# COMPACT_ATOMS: atom_id res chain seq x y z
N MET A 1 -23.00 -14.47 -2.86
CA MET A 1 -22.56 -13.47 -3.86
C MET A 1 -21.04 -13.48 -3.90
N SER A 2 -20.43 -14.34 -4.70
CA SER A 2 -18.99 -14.31 -4.95
C SER A 2 -18.67 -12.99 -5.66
N PRO A 3 -17.71 -12.17 -5.20
CA PRO A 3 -17.41 -10.92 -5.90
C PRO A 3 -16.85 -11.28 -7.28
N GLY A 4 -17.52 -10.82 -8.35
CA GLY A 4 -17.06 -10.99 -9.72
C GLY A 4 -15.66 -10.42 -9.95
N ARG A 5 -15.04 -10.72 -11.11
CA ARG A 5 -13.74 -10.16 -11.56
C ARG A 5 -13.71 -8.65 -11.30
N ARG A 6 -13.07 -8.22 -10.21
CA ARG A 6 -12.90 -6.79 -9.92
C ARG A 6 -11.92 -6.23 -10.93
N HIS A 7 -12.35 -5.25 -11.71
CA HIS A 7 -11.50 -4.56 -12.66
C HIS A 7 -10.36 -3.85 -11.91
N ILE A 8 -9.12 -4.14 -12.28
CA ILE A 8 -7.95 -3.44 -11.75
C ILE A 8 -7.91 -2.07 -12.43
N THR A 9 -8.22 -1.02 -11.68
CA THR A 9 -8.27 0.35 -12.21
C THR A 9 -6.87 0.93 -12.42
N LYS A 10 -6.76 1.91 -13.31
CA LYS A 10 -5.60 2.80 -13.35
C LYS A 10 -5.40 3.46 -11.97
N PRO A 11 -4.16 3.65 -11.51
CA PRO A 11 -2.89 3.35 -12.17
C PRO A 11 -2.37 1.94 -11.88
N VAL A 12 -3.08 1.14 -11.06
CA VAL A 12 -2.59 -0.17 -10.58
C VAL A 12 -2.32 -1.14 -11.72
N CYS A 13 -3.14 -1.13 -12.78
CA CYS A 13 -2.89 -1.96 -13.96
C CYS A 13 -1.60 -1.59 -14.70
N GLU A 14 -1.32 -0.29 -14.88
CA GLU A 14 -0.11 0.21 -15.56
C GLU A 14 1.15 -0.03 -14.71
N ILE A 15 1.07 0.19 -13.39
CA ILE A 15 2.15 -0.14 -12.46
C ILE A 15 2.45 -1.64 -12.52
N THR A 16 1.43 -2.49 -12.49
CA THR A 16 1.59 -3.95 -12.60
C THR A 16 2.26 -4.33 -13.92
N TYR A 17 1.83 -3.73 -15.03
CA TYR A 17 2.41 -3.97 -16.34
C TYR A 17 3.90 -3.57 -16.35
N GLY A 18 4.25 -2.37 -15.89
CA GLY A 18 5.63 -1.92 -15.80
C GLY A 18 6.53 -2.82 -14.94
N ILE A 19 6.01 -3.31 -13.81
CA ILE A 19 6.74 -4.28 -12.96
C ILE A 19 7.03 -5.59 -13.72
N ARG A 20 6.06 -6.08 -14.52
CA ARG A 20 6.24 -7.30 -15.32
C ARG A 20 7.21 -7.11 -16.48
N GLU A 21 7.13 -5.98 -17.19
CA GLU A 21 8.09 -5.63 -18.25
C GLU A 21 9.52 -5.53 -17.70
N ALA A 22 9.69 -5.13 -16.44
CA ALA A 22 10.98 -5.14 -15.75
C ALA A 22 11.45 -6.54 -15.30
N GLY A 23 10.75 -7.61 -15.70
CA GLY A 23 11.11 -9.00 -15.38
C GLY A 23 10.79 -9.42 -13.94
N ILE A 24 9.99 -8.66 -13.21
CA ILE A 24 9.66 -8.95 -11.79
C ILE A 24 8.33 -9.70 -11.73
N GLN A 25 8.35 -10.90 -11.16
CA GLN A 25 7.15 -11.69 -10.92
C GLN A 25 6.24 -11.00 -9.91
N THR A 26 5.04 -10.61 -10.33
CA THR A 26 4.08 -9.88 -9.50
C THR A 26 2.66 -10.44 -9.59
N SER A 27 2.02 -10.54 -8.43
CA SER A 27 0.60 -10.85 -8.27
C SER A 27 -0.17 -9.59 -7.84
N VAL A 28 -1.43 -9.46 -8.27
CA VAL A 28 -2.27 -8.32 -7.92
C VAL A 28 -3.48 -8.80 -7.13
N LEU A 29 -3.75 -8.14 -6.01
CA LEU A 29 -4.91 -8.38 -5.16
C LEU A 29 -5.71 -7.09 -5.01
N VAL A 30 -7.02 -7.16 -5.29
CA VAL A 30 -7.97 -6.08 -4.99
C VAL A 30 -8.72 -6.45 -3.72
N LEU A 31 -8.45 -5.74 -2.64
CA LEU A 31 -9.07 -5.99 -1.33
C LEU A 31 -10.59 -6.02 -1.41
N ASN A 32 -11.20 -6.87 -0.61
CA ASN A 32 -12.65 -6.99 -0.45
C ASN A 32 -13.30 -5.70 0.06
N ALA A 33 -12.58 -4.99 0.91
CA ALA A 33 -13.10 -3.88 1.67
C ALA A 33 -12.09 -2.72 1.59
N GLY A 34 -12.08 -2.01 0.45
CA GLY A 34 -11.07 -0.98 0.13
C GLY A 34 -11.50 0.47 0.37
N SER A 35 -12.78 0.70 0.67
CA SER A 35 -13.41 2.04 0.69
C SER A 35 -13.44 2.66 2.09
N GLY A 36 -13.26 3.98 2.17
CA GLY A 36 -13.26 4.72 3.45
C GLY A 36 -11.98 4.50 4.26
N ILE A 37 -12.06 4.63 5.59
CA ILE A 37 -11.01 4.39 6.59
C ILE A 37 -11.32 3.19 7.51
N PRO A 38 -10.35 2.59 8.21
CA PRO A 38 -10.63 1.58 9.24
C PRO A 38 -11.71 2.00 10.24
N HIS A 39 -12.46 1.03 10.76
CA HIS A 39 -13.48 1.28 11.79
C HIS A 39 -12.92 1.82 13.11
N ASP A 40 -11.65 1.51 13.42
CA ASP A 40 -10.95 1.95 14.63
C ASP A 40 -10.34 3.36 14.51
N ALA A 41 -10.59 4.09 13.41
CA ALA A 41 -10.14 5.47 13.25
C ALA A 41 -11.03 6.47 14.03
N PRO A 42 -10.49 7.60 14.57
CA PRO A 42 -11.20 8.55 15.44
C PRO A 42 -12.47 9.21 14.86
N ARG A 43 -12.72 9.04 13.56
CA ARG A 43 -13.93 9.47 12.85
C ARG A 43 -14.35 8.42 11.83
N GLY A 44 -14.40 7.15 12.22
CA GLY A 44 -14.90 6.07 11.36
C GLY A 44 -16.18 6.52 10.66
N ALA A 45 -16.08 6.90 9.39
CA ALA A 45 -17.19 7.52 8.69
C ALA A 45 -18.31 6.49 8.63
N LEU A 46 -19.55 6.89 8.93
CA LEU A 46 -20.73 6.08 8.66
C LEU A 46 -20.65 5.57 7.20
N GLY A 47 -20.61 4.25 7.01
CA GLY A 47 -20.44 3.62 5.69
C GLY A 47 -19.00 3.30 5.27
N SER A 48 -18.02 3.53 6.13
CA SER A 48 -16.65 3.10 5.91
C SER A 48 -16.52 1.58 5.99
N THR A 49 -15.81 0.96 5.04
CA THR A 49 -15.67 -0.50 4.96
C THR A 49 -14.22 -0.93 4.84
N PHE A 50 -13.23 -0.06 5.09
CA PHE A 50 -11.85 -0.45 4.87
C PHE A 50 -11.43 -1.55 5.86
N GLY A 51 -10.97 -2.68 5.31
CA GLY A 51 -10.60 -3.85 6.06
C GLY A 51 -9.82 -4.83 5.21
N ILE A 52 -9.01 -5.65 5.87
CA ILE A 52 -8.29 -6.77 5.27
C ILE A 52 -8.81 -8.06 5.90
N LYS A 53 -9.17 -9.03 5.05
CA LYS A 53 -9.55 -10.35 5.56
C LYS A 53 -8.30 -11.17 5.92
N PRO A 54 -8.40 -12.13 6.86
CA PRO A 54 -7.29 -13.00 7.21
C PRO A 54 -6.64 -13.67 5.98
N GLU A 55 -7.45 -14.17 5.04
CA GLU A 55 -6.96 -14.88 3.86
C GLU A 55 -6.22 -13.93 2.89
N GLU A 56 -6.64 -12.66 2.82
CA GLU A 56 -5.96 -11.62 2.05
C GLU A 56 -4.60 -11.28 2.66
N ALA A 57 -4.53 -11.18 3.99
CA ALA A 57 -3.27 -10.96 4.70
C ALA A 57 -2.31 -12.15 4.51
N GLU A 58 -2.79 -13.38 4.64
CA GLU A 58 -2.01 -14.60 4.36
C GLU A 58 -1.54 -14.66 2.90
N GLN A 59 -2.36 -14.24 1.95
CA GLN A 59 -1.96 -14.18 0.55
C GLN A 59 -0.84 -13.15 0.33
N ILE A 60 -0.95 -11.96 0.93
CA ILE A 60 0.10 -10.94 0.81
C ILE A 60 1.39 -11.43 1.48
N ASN A 61 1.32 -11.97 2.69
CA ASN A 61 2.49 -12.42 3.47
C ASN A 61 3.28 -13.58 2.84
N ARG A 62 2.73 -14.29 1.84
CA ARG A 62 3.47 -15.30 1.05
C ARG A 62 4.51 -14.68 0.11
N HIS A 63 4.49 -13.36 -0.09
CA HIS A 63 5.40 -12.64 -0.98
C HIS A 63 6.57 -12.02 -0.20
N LYS A 64 7.58 -11.53 -0.92
CA LYS A 64 8.77 -10.90 -0.31
C LYS A 64 8.61 -9.40 -0.04
N LEU A 65 7.73 -8.74 -0.80
CA LEU A 65 7.51 -7.30 -0.77
C LEU A 65 6.05 -7.01 -1.14
N CYS A 66 5.42 -6.08 -0.42
CA CYS A 66 4.09 -5.56 -0.76
C CYS A 66 4.23 -4.18 -1.41
N VAL A 67 3.46 -3.92 -2.47
CA VAL A 67 3.28 -2.57 -3.03
C VAL A 67 1.79 -2.26 -2.95
N VAL A 68 1.43 -1.24 -2.17
CA VAL A 68 0.02 -0.88 -1.93
C VAL A 68 -0.28 0.51 -2.47
N HIS A 69 -1.41 0.65 -3.18
CA HIS A 69 -1.90 1.94 -3.66
C HIS A 69 -2.96 2.52 -2.73
N PHE A 70 -2.77 3.75 -2.26
CA PHE A 70 -3.73 4.52 -1.48
C PHE A 70 -4.14 5.84 -2.17
N GLY A 71 -5.16 6.49 -1.60
CA GLY A 71 -5.75 7.71 -2.15
C GLY A 71 -4.98 8.99 -1.81
N ASN A 72 -5.70 10.12 -1.80
CA ASN A 72 -5.15 11.47 -1.65
C ASN A 72 -5.26 12.09 -0.25
N VAL A 73 -5.97 11.44 0.68
CA VAL A 73 -6.19 12.00 2.00
C VAL A 73 -5.14 11.43 2.95
N ILE A 74 -4.24 12.28 3.47
CA ILE A 74 -3.12 11.86 4.34
C ILE A 74 -3.61 11.00 5.51
N SER A 75 -4.62 11.46 6.24
CA SER A 75 -5.18 10.69 7.36
C SER A 75 -5.70 9.32 6.93
N HIS A 76 -6.29 9.21 5.73
CA HIS A 76 -6.73 7.92 5.20
C HIS A 76 -5.54 7.02 4.87
N VAL A 77 -4.49 7.56 4.26
CA VAL A 77 -3.25 6.80 3.97
C VAL A 77 -2.70 6.22 5.27
N VAL A 78 -2.55 7.06 6.30
CA VAL A 78 -1.97 6.64 7.58
C VAL A 78 -2.85 5.59 8.27
N TYR A 79 -4.16 5.81 8.41
CA TYR A 79 -5.03 4.81 9.05
C TYR A 79 -5.08 3.50 8.28
N LYS A 80 -5.17 3.54 6.94
CA LYS A 80 -5.16 2.33 6.11
C LYS A 80 -3.85 1.57 6.20
N ALA A 81 -2.72 2.27 6.12
CA ALA A 81 -1.40 1.68 6.28
C ALA A 81 -1.27 1.03 7.66
N GLY A 82 -1.73 1.70 8.72
CA GLY A 82 -1.76 1.16 10.07
C GLY A 82 -2.53 -0.15 10.16
N LEU A 83 -3.78 -0.19 9.66
CA LEU A 83 -4.57 -1.42 9.67
C LEU A 83 -3.95 -2.53 8.81
N LEU A 84 -3.47 -2.19 7.60
CA LEU A 84 -2.83 -3.16 6.70
C LEU A 84 -1.63 -3.82 7.39
N LEU A 85 -0.74 -3.01 7.96
CA LEU A 85 0.54 -3.47 8.54
C LEU A 85 0.40 -4.09 9.93
N LYS A 86 -0.79 -4.07 10.55
CA LYS A 86 -1.10 -4.98 11.67
C LYS A 86 -1.08 -6.44 11.22
N TYR A 87 -1.44 -6.72 9.97
CA TYR A 87 -1.59 -8.09 9.46
C TYR A 87 -0.60 -8.45 8.35
N VAL A 88 -0.12 -7.47 7.59
CA VAL A 88 0.93 -7.62 6.58
C VAL A 88 2.28 -7.39 7.26
N LYS A 89 3.08 -8.45 7.36
CA LYS A 89 4.35 -8.51 8.12
C LYS A 89 5.58 -8.27 7.26
N ILE A 90 5.41 -8.26 5.94
CA ILE A 90 6.49 -8.10 4.98
C ILE A 90 6.79 -6.62 4.70
N PRO A 91 8.00 -6.29 4.21
CA PRO A 91 8.33 -4.95 3.75
C PRO A 91 7.26 -4.40 2.79
N THR A 92 6.85 -3.16 2.99
CA THR A 92 5.77 -2.54 2.21
C THR A 92 6.19 -1.19 1.62
N ILE A 93 5.95 -1.02 0.33
CA ILE A 93 6.05 0.27 -0.37
C ILE A 93 4.65 0.87 -0.49
N ILE A 94 4.49 2.11 -0.05
CA ILE A 94 3.24 2.86 -0.21
C ILE A 94 3.32 3.70 -1.49
N VAL A 95 2.33 3.55 -2.36
CA VAL A 95 2.12 4.40 -3.54
C VAL A 95 0.84 5.19 -3.31
N CYS A 96 0.87 6.53 -3.37
CA CYS A 96 -0.32 7.35 -3.12
C CYS A 96 -0.26 8.68 -3.84
N GLN A 97 -1.39 9.40 -3.86
CA GLN A 97 -1.42 10.79 -4.33
C GLN A 97 -0.95 11.76 -3.23
N ALA A 98 -1.33 11.48 -1.99
CA ALA A 98 -1.09 12.36 -0.85
C ALA A 98 0.42 12.62 -0.64
N PRO A 99 0.83 13.86 -0.31
CA PRO A 99 2.21 14.16 0.08
C PRO A 99 2.40 13.72 1.54
N VAL A 100 2.76 12.45 1.74
CA VAL A 100 3.04 11.84 3.05
C VAL A 100 4.50 11.41 3.11
N ASP A 101 5.11 11.50 4.30
CA ASP A 101 6.47 11.07 4.58
C ASP A 101 6.51 9.98 5.68
N MET A 102 7.73 9.58 6.09
CA MET A 102 7.92 8.53 7.09
C MET A 102 7.55 9.02 8.49
N GLU A 103 7.80 10.29 8.81
CA GLU A 103 7.47 10.93 10.06
C GLU A 103 5.96 10.94 10.29
N ASP A 104 5.17 11.24 9.27
CA ASP A 104 3.71 11.22 9.32
C ASP A 104 3.15 9.83 9.60
N LEU A 105 3.79 8.77 9.10
CA LEU A 105 3.42 7.39 9.42
C LEU A 105 3.84 7.03 10.86
N ALA A 106 5.06 7.38 11.26
CA ALA A 106 5.61 7.08 12.57
C ALA A 106 4.83 7.76 13.70
N LYS A 107 4.32 8.98 13.51
CA LYS A 107 3.42 9.66 14.49
C LYS A 107 2.19 8.83 14.87
N TYR A 108 1.77 7.91 14.01
CA TYR A 108 0.61 7.03 14.24
C TYR A 108 1.01 5.61 14.67
N GLY A 109 2.28 5.39 15.00
CA GLY A 109 2.79 4.10 15.46
C GLY A 109 3.12 3.13 14.33
N ILE A 110 3.19 3.57 13.08
CA ILE A 110 3.58 2.70 11.97
C ILE A 110 5.10 2.58 11.94
N LYS A 111 5.61 1.35 11.92
CA LYS A 111 7.05 1.12 11.73
C LYS A 111 7.46 1.58 10.34
N THR A 112 8.51 2.38 10.26
CA THR A 112 9.12 2.78 8.99
C THR A 112 10.61 2.46 9.00
N ARG A 113 11.24 2.38 7.83
CA ARG A 113 12.69 2.15 7.70
C ARG A 113 13.51 3.25 8.36
N ASP A 114 13.09 4.51 8.19
CA ASP A 114 13.91 5.68 8.50
C ASP A 114 13.51 6.33 9.85
N VAL A 115 12.27 6.14 10.30
CA VAL A 115 11.73 6.71 11.54
C VAL A 115 10.98 5.63 12.34
N MET A 116 11.58 5.17 13.44
CA MET A 116 10.93 4.20 14.34
C MET A 116 10.00 4.94 15.32
N PRO A 117 8.71 4.56 15.43
CA PRO A 117 7.80 5.16 16.39
C PRO A 117 8.15 4.79 17.84
N LEU A 118 7.88 5.69 18.79
CA LEU A 118 8.04 5.42 20.23
C LEU A 118 7.12 4.29 20.70
N GLU A 119 5.90 4.24 20.16
CA GLU A 119 4.91 3.19 20.43
C GLU A 119 4.51 2.50 19.12
N PRO A 120 5.25 1.46 18.68
CA PRO A 120 4.92 0.72 17.48
C PRO A 120 3.59 -0.03 17.58
N LYS A 121 2.71 0.15 16.60
CA LYS A 121 1.37 -0.46 16.48
C LYS A 121 1.24 -1.42 15.31
N THR A 122 2.28 -1.55 14.49
CA THR A 122 2.29 -2.43 13.30
C THR A 122 3.29 -3.56 13.45
N GLU A 123 3.02 -4.70 12.83
CA GLU A 123 3.98 -5.78 12.71
C GLU A 123 4.92 -5.53 11.52
N GLY A 124 4.34 -5.23 10.36
CA GLY A 124 5.07 -4.86 9.15
C GLY A 124 5.66 -3.45 9.19
N THR A 125 6.51 -3.18 8.20
CA THR A 125 7.31 -1.95 8.10
C THR A 125 7.14 -1.32 6.72
N VAL A 126 6.94 0.01 6.70
CA VAL A 126 7.00 0.79 5.46
C VAL A 126 8.46 1.06 5.13
N VAL A 127 8.89 0.60 3.96
CA VAL A 127 10.30 0.70 3.54
C VAL A 127 10.54 1.77 2.50
N ASP A 128 9.50 2.22 1.80
CA ASP A 128 9.59 3.32 0.84
C ASP A 128 8.20 3.88 0.51
N ILE A 129 8.15 5.14 0.06
CA ILE A 129 6.93 5.84 -0.35
C ILE A 129 7.11 6.43 -1.75
N VAL A 130 6.08 6.37 -2.59
CA VAL A 130 5.98 7.05 -3.89
C VAL A 130 4.70 7.89 -3.90
N THR A 131 4.85 9.21 -3.81
CA THR A 131 3.73 10.17 -3.79
C THR A 131 3.39 10.68 -5.21
N GLY A 132 2.25 11.36 -5.37
CA GLY A 132 1.82 11.94 -6.65
C GLY A 132 1.21 10.95 -7.65
N VAL A 133 0.81 9.75 -7.23
CA VAL A 133 0.22 8.72 -8.10
C VAL A 133 -1.31 8.67 -7.93
N ILE A 134 -2.03 9.16 -8.94
CA ILE A 134 -3.47 9.46 -8.86
C ILE A 134 -4.32 8.26 -9.31
N ARG A 135 -5.36 7.94 -8.53
CA ARG A 135 -6.34 6.89 -8.90
C ARG A 135 -7.20 7.34 -10.09
N GLY A 136 -7.35 6.48 -11.09
CA GLY A 136 -8.20 6.74 -12.26
C GLY A 136 -7.48 7.46 -13.40
N GLU A 137 -6.26 7.92 -13.17
CA GLU A 137 -5.41 8.57 -14.17
C GLU A 137 -4.25 7.66 -14.57
N SER A 138 -3.68 7.90 -15.74
CA SER A 138 -2.47 7.19 -16.17
C SER A 138 -1.27 7.59 -15.31
N CYS A 139 -0.49 6.60 -14.89
CA CYS A 139 0.72 6.79 -14.11
C CYS A 139 1.81 7.37 -15.02
N PRO A 140 2.44 8.50 -14.66
CA PRO A 140 3.60 8.99 -15.39
C PRO A 140 4.71 7.93 -15.43
N GLN A 141 5.42 7.81 -16.55
CA GLN A 141 6.49 6.83 -16.70
C GLN A 141 7.56 6.98 -15.61
N SER A 142 7.92 8.22 -15.26
CA SER A 142 8.86 8.51 -14.16
C SER A 142 8.42 7.93 -12.81
N LYS A 143 7.11 7.82 -12.55
CA LYS A 143 6.57 7.21 -11.33
C LYS A 143 6.59 5.68 -11.40
N ILE A 144 6.34 5.10 -12.58
CA ILE A 144 6.52 3.66 -12.80
C ILE A 144 7.98 3.27 -12.57
N ASP A 145 8.91 4.04 -13.15
CA ASP A 145 10.36 3.82 -13.00
C ASP A 145 10.81 3.98 -11.53
N GLU A 146 10.28 4.98 -10.81
CA GLU A 146 10.52 5.18 -9.39
C GLU A 146 10.07 3.96 -8.56
N ILE A 147 8.88 3.43 -8.84
CA ILE A 147 8.34 2.22 -8.18
C ILE A 147 9.23 1.02 -8.46
N ILE A 148 9.59 0.77 -9.73
CA ILE A 148 10.45 -0.36 -10.12
C ILE A 148 11.81 -0.26 -9.43
N ARG A 149 12.43 0.92 -9.43
CA ARG A 149 13.72 1.15 -8.77
C ARG A 149 13.66 0.83 -7.27
N LYS A 150 12.61 1.27 -6.57
CA LYS A 150 12.40 0.97 -5.14
C LYS A 150 12.13 -0.51 -4.90
N ILE A 151 11.37 -1.18 -5.78
CA ILE A 151 11.16 -2.64 -5.70
C ILE A 151 12.49 -3.37 -5.84
N LYS A 152 13.30 -3.04 -6.86
CA LYS A 152 14.60 -3.68 -7.08
C LYS A 152 15.54 -3.49 -5.88
N LEU A 153 15.59 -2.28 -5.33
CA LEU A 153 16.35 -1.97 -4.12
C LEU A 153 15.96 -2.89 -2.95
N HIS A 154 14.66 -3.04 -2.69
CA HIS A 154 14.17 -3.83 -1.53
C HIS A 154 14.12 -5.35 -1.77
N LEU A 155 14.23 -5.79 -3.02
CA LEU A 155 14.38 -7.21 -3.37
C LEU A 155 15.84 -7.61 -3.62
N ASN A 156 16.79 -6.68 -3.48
CA ASN A 156 18.21 -6.87 -3.84
C ASN A 156 18.38 -7.40 -5.27
N LEU A 157 17.59 -6.86 -6.20
CA LEU A 157 17.69 -7.18 -7.62
C LEU A 157 18.62 -6.15 -8.28
N ASN A 158 19.66 -6.64 -8.95
CA ASN A 158 20.58 -5.82 -9.73
C ASN A 158 19.93 -5.30 -11.03
#